data_AF-A0A929FBD4-F1
#
_entry.id   AF-A0A929FBD4-F1
#
_cell.length_a   1.000
_cell.length_b   1.000
_cell.length_c   1.000
_cell.angle_alpha   90.00
_cell.angle_beta   90.00
_cell.angle_gamma   90.00
#
_symmetry.space_group_name_H-M   'P 1'
#
loop_
_entity.id
_entity.type
_entity.pdbx_description
1 polymer ?
#
loop_
_entity_poly.entity_id
_entity_poly.type
_entity_poly.pdbx_seq_one_letter_code
_entity_poly.pdbx_strand_id
1 'polypeptide(L)'
;MAESLKKTLAHSPFAISWSKTQSDFVQWTISNRHRIDCLVVQPAHDGLELLHELRERDILLPIVLLTDQDTTTPQNDYHAAVIQLTPDQLDAIENQVSEAISQFLQLPANHGTPAVDTEDVKTDARDNRLFLLSLQQQRLTEKLHERLGYLGVYYKRNSQNFVRNMTLEERHEFLEQLRQDYRQIILTYFSADDKILNQRIDDYVNLAFFADVSISKVVEIHMELMDNFSKQLNMEGRSEEILLDYRLTLIDVLAHLCEMYRRSIPREA
;
A
#
# COMPACT_ATOMS: atom_id res chain seq x y z
N MET A 1 -21.09 -15.93 -11.91
CA MET A 1 -19.69 -15.89 -11.41
C MET A 1 -19.58 -15.41 -9.96
N ALA A 2 -20.06 -14.21 -9.60
CA ALA A 2 -19.92 -13.67 -8.23
C ALA A 2 -20.44 -14.60 -7.10
N GLU A 3 -21.57 -15.30 -7.29
CA GLU A 3 -22.07 -16.26 -6.29
C GLU A 3 -21.25 -17.54 -6.21
N SER A 4 -20.67 -18.00 -7.32
CA SER A 4 -19.77 -19.16 -7.35
C SER A 4 -18.45 -18.83 -6.64
N LEU A 5 -17.88 -17.66 -6.93
CA LEU A 5 -16.69 -17.13 -6.26
C LEU A 5 -16.91 -16.99 -4.74
N LYS A 6 -18.07 -16.46 -4.33
CA LYS A 6 -18.47 -16.38 -2.92
C LYS A 6 -18.53 -17.75 -2.25
N LYS A 7 -19.04 -18.76 -2.95
CA LYS A 7 -19.19 -20.12 -2.40
C LYS A 7 -17.85 -20.84 -2.25
N THR A 8 -16.97 -20.71 -3.24
CA THR A 8 -15.61 -21.27 -3.21
C THR A 8 -14.77 -20.58 -2.13
N LEU A 9 -14.81 -19.25 -2.07
CA LEU A 9 -14.03 -18.49 -1.10
C LEU A 9 -14.61 -18.48 0.33
N ALA A 10 -15.87 -18.89 0.54
CA ALA A 10 -16.46 -18.98 1.88
C ALA A 10 -15.78 -20.00 2.80
N HIS A 11 -15.06 -20.97 2.23
CA HIS A 11 -14.31 -22.00 2.96
C HIS A 11 -12.80 -21.72 2.98
N SER A 12 -12.37 -20.63 2.35
CA SER A 12 -10.97 -20.25 2.25
C SER A 12 -10.50 -19.49 3.50
N PRO A 13 -9.20 -19.49 3.82
CA PRO A 13 -8.64 -18.71 4.93
C PRO A 13 -8.57 -17.19 4.64
N PHE A 14 -9.19 -16.70 3.56
CA PHE A 14 -9.07 -15.32 3.12
C PHE A 14 -10.07 -14.38 3.80
N ALA A 15 -9.60 -13.19 4.16
CA ALA A 15 -10.46 -12.06 4.53
C ALA A 15 -10.84 -11.30 3.26
N ILE A 16 -12.11 -11.38 2.85
CA ILE A 16 -12.57 -10.91 1.54
C ILE A 16 -13.41 -9.65 1.69
N SER A 17 -13.07 -8.61 0.91
CA SER A 17 -13.88 -7.41 0.78
C SER A 17 -14.50 -7.37 -0.62
N TRP A 18 -15.82 -7.15 -0.69
CA TRP A 18 -16.57 -7.16 -1.93
C TRP A 18 -17.02 -5.75 -2.28
N SER A 19 -16.69 -5.29 -3.49
CA SER A 19 -17.22 -4.04 -4.05
C SER A 19 -18.22 -4.34 -5.16
N LYS A 20 -19.31 -3.58 -5.21
CA LYS A 20 -20.40 -3.77 -6.19
C LYS A 20 -20.24 -2.90 -7.43
N THR A 21 -19.50 -1.80 -7.31
CA THR A 21 -19.26 -0.84 -8.40
C THR A 21 -17.77 -0.59 -8.54
N GLN A 22 -17.35 -0.20 -9.74
CA GLN A 22 -15.96 0.15 -10.06
C GLN A 22 -15.46 1.29 -9.16
N SER A 23 -16.25 2.36 -9.00
CA SER A 23 -15.86 3.52 -8.20
C SER A 23 -15.67 3.19 -6.72
N ASP A 24 -16.54 2.34 -6.15
CA ASP A 24 -16.42 1.87 -4.76
C ASP A 24 -15.18 0.99 -4.58
N PHE A 25 -14.91 0.10 -5.54
CA PHE A 25 -13.70 -0.72 -5.55
C PHE A 25 -12.43 0.14 -5.55
N VAL A 26 -12.36 1.14 -6.44
CA VAL A 26 -11.19 2.03 -6.54
C VAL A 26 -11.01 2.83 -5.26
N GLN A 27 -12.06 3.47 -4.74
CA GLN A 27 -11.98 4.25 -3.50
C GLN A 27 -11.58 3.40 -2.30
N TRP A 28 -12.13 2.18 -2.19
CA TRP A 28 -11.76 1.24 -1.15
C TRP A 28 -10.31 0.78 -1.30
N THR A 29 -9.87 0.50 -2.53
CA THR A 29 -8.49 0.10 -2.84
C THR A 29 -7.50 1.20 -2.51
N ILE A 30 -7.80 2.46 -2.84
CA ILE A 30 -6.98 3.62 -2.44
C ILE A 30 -6.88 3.72 -0.92
N SER A 31 -8.03 3.62 -0.24
CA SER A 31 -8.11 3.76 1.21
C SER A 31 -7.46 2.61 1.98
N ASN A 32 -7.32 1.44 1.36
CA ASN A 32 -6.82 0.21 1.97
C ASN A 32 -5.61 -0.39 1.22
N ARG A 33 -4.93 0.38 0.36
CA ARG A 33 -3.85 -0.09 -0.55
C ARG A 33 -2.75 -0.89 0.14
N HIS A 34 -2.55 -0.59 1.42
CA HIS A 34 -1.56 -1.14 2.31
C HIS A 34 -1.96 -2.47 2.99
N ARG A 35 -3.24 -2.82 2.94
CA ARG A 35 -3.84 -3.98 3.62
C ARG A 35 -4.14 -5.13 2.68
N ILE A 36 -4.19 -4.85 1.39
CA ILE A 36 -4.59 -5.78 0.35
C ILE A 36 -3.40 -6.68 0.04
N ASP A 37 -3.60 -7.98 0.24
CA ASP A 37 -2.58 -8.98 -0.09
C ASP A 37 -2.68 -9.39 -1.57
N CYS A 38 -3.89 -9.37 -2.15
CA CYS A 38 -4.15 -9.63 -3.57
C CYS A 38 -5.49 -9.01 -3.99
N LEU A 39 -5.58 -8.49 -5.21
CA LEU A 39 -6.80 -8.06 -5.87
C LEU A 39 -7.37 -9.19 -6.71
N VAL A 40 -8.69 -9.31 -6.76
CA VAL A 40 -9.39 -10.19 -7.71
C VAL A 40 -10.39 -9.32 -8.46
N VAL A 41 -10.21 -9.22 -9.77
CA VAL A 41 -10.99 -8.30 -10.61
C VAL A 41 -11.62 -9.08 -11.75
N GLN A 42 -12.93 -8.89 -11.92
CA GLN A 42 -13.64 -9.34 -13.12
C GLN A 42 -13.85 -8.11 -14.02
N PRO A 43 -13.12 -7.96 -15.13
CA PRO A 43 -13.34 -6.86 -16.06
C PRO A 43 -14.74 -6.94 -16.67
N ALA A 44 -15.43 -5.80 -16.74
CA ALA A 44 -16.63 -5.67 -17.57
C ALA A 44 -16.24 -5.72 -19.05
N HIS A 45 -17.21 -5.89 -19.96
CA HIS A 45 -17.03 -6.09 -21.41
C HIS A 45 -16.13 -5.06 -22.16
N ASP A 46 -15.59 -4.04 -21.50
CA ASP A 46 -14.70 -3.02 -22.10
C ASP A 46 -13.55 -2.50 -21.19
N GLY A 47 -13.27 -3.05 -20.00
CA GLY A 47 -12.55 -2.28 -18.98
C GLY A 47 -11.27 -2.86 -18.38
N LEU A 48 -10.11 -2.61 -19.01
CA LEU A 48 -8.83 -2.48 -18.27
C LEU A 48 -8.66 -1.07 -17.67
N GLU A 49 -9.64 -0.18 -17.86
CA GLU A 49 -9.64 1.20 -17.34
C GLU A 49 -9.42 1.26 -15.82
N LEU A 50 -9.96 0.30 -15.07
CA LEU A 50 -9.71 0.18 -13.64
C LEU A 50 -8.22 -0.04 -13.33
N LEU A 51 -7.54 -0.89 -14.09
CA LEU A 51 -6.12 -1.12 -13.91
C LEU A 51 -5.30 0.12 -14.27
N HIS A 52 -5.72 0.82 -15.32
CA HIS A 52 -5.12 2.10 -15.69
C HIS A 52 -5.29 3.14 -14.58
N GLU A 53 -6.49 3.27 -14.00
CA GLU A 53 -6.75 4.20 -12.90
C GLU A 53 -5.96 3.85 -11.63
N LEU A 54 -5.84 2.56 -11.29
CA LEU A 54 -5.00 2.12 -10.16
C LEU A 54 -3.52 2.42 -10.41
N ARG A 55 -3.06 2.20 -11.65
CA ARG A 55 -1.67 2.50 -12.06
C ARG A 55 -1.38 4.00 -12.06
N GLU A 56 -2.31 4.83 -12.53
CA GLU A 56 -2.16 6.29 -12.49
C GLU A 56 -2.08 6.84 -11.06
N ARG A 57 -2.68 6.13 -10.10
CA ARG A 57 -2.66 6.46 -8.67
C ARG A 57 -1.55 5.74 -7.89
N ASP A 58 -0.60 5.12 -8.59
CA ASP A 58 0.56 4.44 -8.03
C ASP A 58 0.21 3.28 -7.08
N ILE A 59 -0.90 2.59 -7.36
CA ILE A 59 -1.33 1.40 -6.64
C ILE A 59 -1.08 0.18 -7.52
N LEU A 60 -0.01 -0.58 -7.22
CA LEU A 60 0.20 -1.89 -7.80
C LEU A 60 0.19 -2.95 -6.70
N LEU A 61 -0.63 -3.96 -6.90
CA LEU A 61 -0.87 -5.05 -5.96
C LEU A 61 -0.94 -6.34 -6.76
N PRO A 62 -0.57 -7.50 -6.16
CA PRO A 62 -0.81 -8.79 -6.80
C PRO A 62 -2.26 -8.88 -7.27
N ILE A 63 -2.51 -9.36 -8.50
CA ILE A 63 -3.84 -9.34 -9.08
C ILE A 63 -4.16 -10.62 -9.85
N VAL A 64 -5.38 -11.10 -9.66
CA VAL A 64 -6.01 -12.18 -10.43
C VAL A 64 -7.17 -11.62 -11.24
N LEU A 65 -7.13 -11.75 -12.55
CA LEU A 65 -8.16 -11.31 -13.49
C LEU A 65 -9.07 -12.47 -13.86
N LEU A 66 -10.36 -12.34 -13.59
CA LEU A 66 -11.39 -13.32 -13.95
C LEU A 66 -11.92 -13.03 -15.36
N THR A 67 -11.45 -13.74 -16.40
CA THR A 67 -11.84 -13.51 -17.80
C THR A 67 -12.44 -14.75 -18.45
N ASP A 68 -13.49 -14.55 -19.25
CA ASP A 68 -14.18 -15.61 -20.03
C ASP A 68 -13.44 -15.96 -21.34
N GLN A 69 -12.53 -15.10 -21.80
CA GLN A 69 -11.77 -15.32 -23.03
C GLN A 69 -10.28 -15.07 -22.82
N ASP A 70 -9.46 -15.81 -23.58
CA ASP A 70 -8.03 -15.55 -23.83
C ASP A 70 -7.88 -14.25 -24.63
N THR A 71 -8.41 -13.14 -24.12
CA THR A 71 -8.17 -11.83 -24.70
C THR A 71 -6.72 -11.45 -24.43
N THR A 72 -6.06 -11.01 -25.49
CA THR A 72 -4.65 -10.59 -25.54
C THR A 72 -4.22 -9.86 -24.26
N THR A 73 -3.28 -10.51 -23.56
CA THR A 73 -2.48 -10.09 -22.42
C THR A 73 -2.56 -8.60 -22.02
N PRO A 74 -3.23 -8.25 -20.91
CA PRO A 74 -3.03 -6.97 -20.20
C PRO A 74 -1.72 -6.96 -19.40
N GLN A 75 -0.82 -7.92 -19.64
CA GLN A 75 0.40 -8.19 -18.87
C GLN A 75 1.37 -6.99 -18.85
N ASN A 76 1.25 -6.06 -19.82
CA ASN A 76 2.05 -4.82 -19.88
C ASN A 76 1.32 -3.55 -19.43
N ASP A 77 0.00 -3.59 -19.20
CA ASP A 77 -0.76 -2.37 -18.88
C ASP A 77 -0.84 -2.11 -17.37
N TYR A 78 -0.69 -3.15 -16.53
CA TYR A 78 -0.66 -3.04 -15.06
C TYR A 78 0.70 -3.46 -14.47
N HIS A 79 1.04 -4.75 -14.49
CA HIS A 79 2.39 -5.29 -14.19
C HIS A 79 2.55 -6.73 -14.72
N ALA A 80 3.79 -7.22 -14.86
CA ALA A 80 4.06 -8.51 -15.49
C ALA A 80 3.54 -9.76 -14.73
N ALA A 81 3.28 -9.62 -13.42
CA ALA A 81 2.74 -10.68 -12.54
C ALA A 81 1.19 -10.74 -12.48
N VAL A 82 0.50 -10.23 -13.51
CA VAL A 82 -0.96 -10.35 -13.60
C VAL A 82 -1.31 -11.79 -13.97
N ILE A 83 -2.10 -12.47 -13.13
CA ILE A 83 -2.58 -13.82 -13.42
C ILE A 83 -3.99 -13.75 -13.97
N GLN A 84 -4.25 -14.47 -15.06
CA GLN A 84 -5.60 -14.63 -15.61
C GLN A 84 -6.18 -15.97 -15.16
N LEU A 85 -7.45 -15.96 -14.78
CA LEU A 85 -8.17 -17.13 -14.32
C LEU A 85 -9.50 -17.22 -15.09
N THR A 86 -9.73 -18.36 -15.72
CA THR A 86 -11.00 -18.66 -16.37
C THR A 86 -12.03 -19.16 -15.36
N PRO A 87 -13.35 -19.00 -15.62
CA PRO A 87 -14.37 -19.45 -14.68
C PRO A 87 -14.32 -20.95 -14.38
N ASP A 88 -13.85 -21.76 -15.32
CA ASP A 88 -13.71 -23.21 -15.15
C ASP A 88 -12.62 -23.59 -14.14
N GLN A 89 -11.71 -22.66 -13.81
CA GLN A 89 -10.60 -22.84 -12.88
C GLN A 89 -10.83 -22.12 -11.54
N LEU A 90 -12.06 -21.68 -11.25
CA LEU A 90 -12.41 -21.01 -9.99
C LEU A 90 -12.04 -21.81 -8.73
N ASP A 91 -12.06 -23.14 -8.80
CA ASP A 91 -11.66 -24.00 -7.69
C ASP A 91 -10.15 -23.92 -7.36
N ALA A 92 -9.32 -23.48 -8.32
CA ALA A 92 -7.89 -23.27 -8.14
C ALA A 92 -7.54 -21.84 -7.67
N ILE A 93 -8.53 -21.00 -7.36
CA ILE A 93 -8.30 -19.59 -7.03
C ILE A 93 -7.32 -19.38 -5.86
N GLU A 94 -7.31 -20.26 -4.86
CA GLU A 94 -6.39 -20.14 -3.73
C GLU A 94 -4.92 -20.29 -4.16
N ASN A 95 -4.66 -21.27 -5.03
CA ASN A 95 -3.34 -21.49 -5.60
C ASN A 95 -2.94 -20.32 -6.50
N GLN A 96 -3.90 -19.77 -7.26
CA GLN A 96 -3.66 -18.67 -8.18
C GLN A 96 -3.43 -17.34 -7.47
N VAL A 97 -4.10 -17.09 -6.34
CA VAL A 97 -3.78 -15.96 -5.46
C VAL A 97 -2.38 -16.10 -4.90
N SER A 98 -2.01 -17.30 -4.43
CA SER A 98 -0.66 -17.57 -3.91
C SER A 98 0.41 -17.40 -4.99
N GLU A 99 0.12 -17.85 -6.21
CA GLU A 99 0.99 -17.69 -7.37
C GLU A 99 1.11 -16.22 -7.77
N ALA A 100 0.01 -15.45 -7.77
CA ALA A 100 0.02 -14.02 -8.10
C ALA A 100 0.89 -13.23 -7.10
N ILE A 101 0.75 -13.55 -5.81
CA ILE A 101 1.60 -12.97 -4.76
C ILE A 101 3.06 -13.36 -4.99
N SER A 102 3.36 -14.64 -5.23
CA SER A 102 4.73 -15.11 -5.46
C SER A 102 5.36 -14.45 -6.69
N GLN A 103 4.64 -14.40 -7.82
CA GLN A 103 5.12 -13.74 -9.04
C GLN A 103 5.32 -12.25 -8.80
N PHE A 104 4.42 -11.58 -8.07
CA PHE A 104 4.54 -10.15 -7.75
C PHE A 104 5.73 -9.84 -6.84
N LEU A 105 6.04 -10.72 -5.87
CA LEU A 105 7.23 -10.58 -5.02
C LEU A 105 8.54 -10.86 -5.78
N GLN A 106 8.48 -11.69 -6.83
CA GLN A 106 9.61 -11.97 -7.70
C GLN A 106 9.81 -10.93 -8.80
N LEU A 107 8.85 -10.02 -9.01
CA LEU A 107 9.01 -8.93 -9.96
C LEU A 107 10.23 -8.10 -9.53
N PRO A 108 11.24 -7.96 -10.41
CA PRO A 108 12.27 -6.97 -10.22
C PRO A 108 11.60 -5.62 -10.03
N ALA A 109 11.99 -4.89 -8.99
CA ALA A 109 11.70 -3.46 -8.86
C ALA A 109 12.31 -2.62 -10.02
N ASN A 110 12.81 -3.26 -11.08
CA ASN A 110 13.52 -2.70 -12.24
C ASN A 110 12.91 -3.14 -13.59
N HIS A 111 11.62 -3.43 -13.70
CA HIS A 111 11.01 -3.75 -15.00
C HIS A 111 10.27 -2.56 -15.61
N GLY A 112 11.07 -1.68 -16.25
CA GLY A 112 10.69 -1.12 -17.54
C GLY A 112 10.81 -2.20 -18.62
N THR A 113 9.81 -2.27 -19.49
CA THR A 113 9.71 -3.14 -20.68
C THR A 113 10.93 -3.09 -21.61
N PRO A 114 11.10 -4.08 -22.51
CA PRO A 114 12.26 -4.21 -23.39
C PRO A 114 12.43 -3.02 -24.31
N ALA A 115 13.69 -2.74 -24.63
CA ALA A 115 14.14 -1.71 -25.55
C ALA A 115 13.31 -1.70 -26.84
N VAL A 116 12.54 -0.63 -27.02
CA VAL A 116 12.20 -0.11 -28.34
C VAL A 116 12.70 1.32 -28.36
N ASP A 117 13.70 1.53 -29.21
CA ASP A 117 14.32 2.81 -29.48
C ASP A 117 13.27 3.82 -29.92
N THR A 118 12.97 4.78 -29.05
CA THR A 118 12.51 6.11 -29.45
C THR A 118 13.02 7.07 -28.40
N GLU A 119 14.10 7.76 -28.76
CA GLU A 119 14.52 9.02 -28.14
C GLU A 119 13.33 9.98 -28.19
N ASP A 120 12.69 10.23 -27.04
CA ASP A 120 12.34 11.57 -26.54
C ASP A 120 11.27 11.51 -25.42
N VAL A 121 11.64 12.08 -24.27
CA VAL A 121 10.80 12.64 -23.18
C VAL A 121 10.07 11.65 -22.22
N LYS A 122 10.30 11.88 -20.91
CA LYS A 122 9.64 11.34 -19.68
C LYS A 122 10.35 10.19 -18.94
N THR A 123 11.52 10.47 -18.36
CA THR A 123 12.29 9.50 -17.56
C THR A 123 12.05 9.62 -16.03
N ASP A 124 11.70 10.80 -15.50
CA ASP A 124 11.66 11.02 -14.04
C ASP A 124 10.49 10.31 -13.30
N ALA A 125 9.27 10.32 -13.85
CA ALA A 125 8.11 9.71 -13.19
C ALA A 125 8.13 8.16 -13.16
N ARG A 126 9.00 7.53 -13.96
CA ARG A 126 9.11 6.05 -14.00
C ARG A 126 9.94 5.53 -12.83
N ASP A 127 11.00 6.23 -12.43
CA ASP A 127 11.90 5.80 -11.35
C ASP A 127 11.20 5.90 -9.98
N ASN A 128 10.43 6.96 -9.72
CA ASN A 128 9.72 7.13 -8.44
C ASN A 128 8.68 6.04 -8.15
N ARG A 129 7.99 5.57 -9.19
CA ARG A 129 7.01 4.48 -9.06
C ARG A 129 7.68 3.19 -8.60
N LEU A 130 8.83 2.86 -9.19
CA LEU A 130 9.58 1.66 -8.85
C LEU A 130 9.96 1.62 -7.36
N PHE A 131 10.23 2.78 -6.77
CA PHE A 131 10.50 2.92 -5.34
C PHE A 131 9.29 2.61 -4.46
N LEU A 132 8.12 3.23 -4.72
CA LEU A 132 6.92 2.97 -3.92
C LEU A 132 6.50 1.49 -3.98
N LEU A 133 6.71 0.87 -5.13
CA LEU A 133 6.50 -0.56 -5.35
C LEU A 133 7.45 -1.43 -4.53
N SER A 134 8.74 -1.12 -4.52
CA SER A 134 9.72 -1.89 -3.75
C SER A 134 9.40 -1.84 -2.26
N LEU A 135 8.91 -0.69 -1.76
CA LEU A 135 8.48 -0.52 -0.37
C LEU A 135 7.22 -1.34 -0.07
N GLN A 136 6.26 -1.36 -1.00
CA GLN A 136 5.03 -2.14 -0.88
C GLN A 136 5.30 -3.65 -0.93
N GLN A 137 6.17 -4.12 -1.83
CA GLN A 137 6.64 -5.50 -1.90
C GLN A 137 7.31 -5.93 -0.61
N GLN A 138 8.20 -5.10 -0.07
CA GLN A 138 8.90 -5.37 1.19
C GLN A 138 7.93 -5.50 2.36
N ARG A 139 7.00 -4.56 2.48
CA ARG A 139 5.96 -4.60 3.52
C ARG A 139 5.10 -5.86 3.40
N LEU A 140 4.63 -6.18 2.20
CA LEU A 140 3.80 -7.38 1.95
C LEU A 140 4.58 -8.66 2.31
N THR A 141 5.85 -8.74 1.92
CA THR A 141 6.74 -9.86 2.25
C THR A 141 6.80 -10.09 3.75
N GLU A 142 7.07 -9.06 4.53
CA GLU A 142 7.22 -9.18 5.99
C GLU A 142 5.89 -9.54 6.67
N LYS A 143 4.77 -8.98 6.22
CA LYS A 143 3.43 -9.33 6.70
C LYS A 143 3.08 -10.80 6.42
N LEU A 144 3.49 -11.34 5.27
CA LEU A 144 3.32 -12.75 4.95
C LEU A 144 4.24 -13.64 5.80
N HIS A 145 5.49 -13.24 6.04
CA HIS A 145 6.41 -13.97 6.91
C HIS A 145 5.89 -14.05 8.35
N GLU A 146 5.31 -12.96 8.88
CA GLU A 146 4.70 -12.92 10.22
C GLU A 146 3.50 -13.88 10.33
N ARG A 147 2.64 -13.94 9.31
CA ARG A 147 1.46 -14.84 9.29
C ARG A 147 1.82 -16.31 9.08
N LEU A 148 2.89 -16.61 8.35
CA LEU A 148 3.37 -17.97 8.09
C LEU A 148 4.19 -18.55 9.25
N GLY A 149 4.39 -17.80 10.34
CA GLY A 149 4.97 -18.31 11.59
C GLY A 149 6.45 -18.68 11.48
N TYR A 150 7.19 -18.11 10.53
CA TYR A 150 8.64 -18.31 10.46
C TYR A 150 9.28 -17.77 11.75
N LEU A 151 9.93 -18.66 12.51
CA LEU A 151 10.56 -18.33 13.79
C LEU A 151 11.48 -17.11 13.66
N GLY A 152 11.15 -16.04 14.39
CA GLY A 152 11.99 -14.84 14.47
C GLY A 152 11.96 -14.00 13.20
N VAL A 153 10.81 -13.43 12.86
CA VAL A 153 10.70 -12.42 11.79
C VAL A 153 11.40 -11.14 12.24
N TYR A 154 12.69 -11.07 11.97
CA TYR A 154 13.44 -9.83 12.01
C TYR A 154 13.14 -9.08 10.73
N TYR A 155 12.56 -7.88 10.85
CA TYR A 155 12.31 -7.05 9.67
C TYR A 155 13.63 -6.78 8.93
N LYS A 156 13.83 -7.42 7.78
CA LYS A 156 15.04 -7.23 6.98
C LYS A 156 14.85 -6.01 6.10
N ARG A 157 15.22 -4.85 6.63
CA ARG A 157 15.14 -3.57 5.92
C ARG A 157 16.05 -3.55 4.69
N ASN A 158 15.56 -3.04 3.56
CA ASN A 158 16.35 -2.88 2.35
C ASN A 158 16.96 -1.49 2.35
N SER A 159 18.29 -1.39 2.43
CA SER A 159 18.96 -0.08 2.50
C SER A 159 18.73 0.78 1.27
N GLN A 160 18.45 0.19 0.11
CA GLN A 160 18.12 0.95 -1.10
C GLN A 160 16.84 1.78 -0.91
N ASN A 161 15.93 1.31 -0.05
CA ASN A 161 14.64 1.95 0.18
C ASN A 161 14.70 3.09 1.22
N PHE A 162 15.88 3.43 1.73
CA PHE A 162 16.02 4.44 2.78
C PHE A 162 15.91 5.86 2.24
N VAL A 163 15.29 6.76 2.99
CA VAL A 163 15.12 8.19 2.64
C VAL A 163 16.44 8.86 2.23
N ARG A 164 17.56 8.43 2.83
CA ARG A 164 18.89 8.96 2.52
C ARG A 164 19.45 8.55 1.16
N ASN A 165 18.93 7.47 0.59
CA ASN A 165 19.38 6.88 -0.69
C ASN A 165 18.42 7.19 -1.84
N MET A 166 17.24 7.76 -1.54
CA MET A 166 16.28 8.24 -2.53
C MET A 166 16.83 9.43 -3.32
N THR A 167 16.37 9.58 -4.56
CA THR A 167 16.54 10.83 -5.31
C THR A 167 15.77 11.98 -4.66
N LEU A 168 16.02 13.21 -5.08
CA LEU A 168 15.35 14.38 -4.51
C LEU A 168 13.84 14.36 -4.79
N GLU A 169 13.43 13.86 -5.95
CA GLU A 169 12.02 13.76 -6.35
C GLU A 169 11.30 12.63 -5.62
N GLU A 170 11.89 11.43 -5.59
CA GLU A 170 11.39 10.28 -4.81
C GLU A 170 11.17 10.65 -3.34
N ARG A 171 12.16 11.33 -2.75
CA ARG A 171 12.09 11.77 -1.37
C ARG A 171 10.96 12.76 -1.15
N HIS A 172 10.76 13.70 -2.07
CA HIS A 172 9.68 14.68 -1.97
C HIS A 172 8.31 14.00 -2.03
N GLU A 173 8.11 13.13 -3.01
CA GLU A 173 6.86 12.38 -3.21
C GLU A 173 6.54 11.47 -2.02
N PHE A 174 7.54 10.70 -1.56
CA PHE A 174 7.41 9.86 -0.38
C PHE A 174 7.04 10.66 0.88
N LEU A 175 7.70 11.80 1.11
CA LEU A 175 7.40 12.65 2.27
C LEU A 175 6.01 13.29 2.18
N GLU A 176 5.55 13.67 0.98
CA GLU A 176 4.19 14.16 0.78
C GLU A 176 3.15 13.07 1.04
N GLN A 177 3.38 11.84 0.56
CA GLN A 177 2.53 10.70 0.89
C GLN A 177 2.49 10.44 2.39
N LEU A 178 3.65 10.43 3.05
CA LEU A 178 3.76 10.23 4.49
C LEU A 178 3.00 11.32 5.26
N ARG A 179 3.07 12.58 4.80
CA ARG A 179 2.31 13.71 5.37
C ARG A 179 0.80 13.53 5.19
N GLN A 180 0.35 13.07 4.02
CA GLN A 180 -1.06 12.78 3.77
C GLN A 180 -1.58 11.66 4.66
N ASP A 181 -0.83 10.57 4.80
CA ASP A 181 -1.20 9.44 5.64
C ASP A 181 -1.29 9.88 7.13
N TYR A 182 -0.33 10.67 7.62
CA TYR A 182 -0.37 11.22 8.98
C TYR A 182 -1.55 12.18 9.20
N ARG A 183 -1.89 13.00 8.20
CA ARG A 183 -3.07 13.85 8.24
C ARG A 183 -4.34 13.03 8.44
N GLN A 184 -4.46 11.87 7.78
CA GLN A 184 -5.62 10.99 7.95
C GLN A 184 -5.68 10.38 9.36
N ILE A 185 -4.54 10.07 9.97
CA ILE A 185 -4.48 9.63 11.37
C ILE A 185 -5.06 10.72 12.27
N ILE A 186 -4.57 11.96 12.16
CA ILE A 186 -5.04 13.10 12.97
C ILE A 186 -6.56 13.26 12.84
N LEU A 187 -7.09 13.29 11.61
CA LEU A 187 -8.51 13.52 11.35
C LEU A 187 -9.39 12.38 11.89
N THR A 188 -8.86 11.16 11.99
CA THR A 188 -9.60 9.99 12.48
C THR A 188 -9.38 9.75 13.97
N TYR A 189 -8.37 10.37 14.60
CA TYR A 189 -7.89 10.01 15.94
C TYR A 189 -8.95 10.09 17.05
N PHE A 190 -9.80 11.12 17.02
CA PHE A 190 -10.90 11.29 17.99
C PHE A 190 -12.25 10.77 17.46
N SER A 191 -12.26 10.01 16.36
CA SER A 191 -13.47 9.36 15.84
C SER A 191 -13.72 8.04 16.56
N ALA A 192 -14.98 7.58 16.60
CA ALA A 192 -15.39 6.39 17.37
C ALA A 192 -14.93 5.02 16.80
N ASP A 193 -14.11 4.98 15.74
CA ASP A 193 -13.67 3.74 15.09
C ASP A 193 -12.18 3.47 15.33
N ASP A 194 -11.90 2.89 16.50
CA ASP A 194 -10.54 2.52 16.93
C ASP A 194 -9.87 1.51 15.98
N LYS A 195 -10.65 0.68 15.26
CA LYS A 195 -10.08 -0.33 14.34
C LYS A 195 -9.49 0.34 13.11
N ILE A 196 -10.19 1.33 12.55
CA ILE A 196 -9.68 2.10 11.42
C ILE A 196 -8.47 2.92 11.86
N LEU A 197 -8.50 3.51 13.05
CA LEU A 197 -7.40 4.30 13.59
C LEU A 197 -6.11 3.48 13.74
N ASN A 198 -6.16 2.38 14.50
CA ASN A 198 -5.00 1.53 14.73
C ASN A 198 -4.38 1.05 13.41
N GLN A 199 -5.24 0.71 12.44
CA GLN A 199 -4.78 0.32 11.12
C GLN A 199 -4.03 1.44 10.38
N ARG A 200 -4.51 2.68 10.45
CA ARG A 200 -3.82 3.82 9.82
C ARG A 200 -2.48 4.09 10.49
N ILE A 201 -2.41 3.97 11.82
CA ILE A 201 -1.17 4.10 12.58
C ILE A 201 -0.18 3.02 12.15
N ASP A 202 -0.59 1.76 12.10
CA ASP A 202 0.25 0.65 11.64
C ASP A 202 0.75 0.88 10.21
N ASP A 203 -0.12 1.33 9.32
CA ASP A 203 0.24 1.56 7.91
C ASP A 203 1.31 2.64 7.78
N TYR A 204 1.13 3.77 8.47
CA TYR A 204 2.08 4.88 8.53
C TYR A 204 3.42 4.45 9.13
N VAL A 205 3.37 3.76 10.27
CA VAL A 205 4.55 3.32 11.00
C VAL A 205 5.37 2.33 10.17
N ASN A 206 4.73 1.41 9.45
CA ASN A 206 5.42 0.49 8.55
C ASN A 206 6.19 1.24 7.46
N LEU A 207 5.57 2.20 6.79
CA LEU A 207 6.23 3.02 5.77
C LEU A 207 7.43 3.77 6.36
N ALA A 208 7.23 4.43 7.51
CA ALA A 208 8.30 5.16 8.19
C ALA A 208 9.46 4.25 8.61
N PHE A 209 9.17 3.06 9.10
CA PHE A 209 10.16 2.09 9.56
C PHE A 209 10.99 1.50 8.41
N PHE A 210 10.34 1.06 7.32
CA PHE A 210 11.05 0.47 6.18
C PHE A 210 11.89 1.49 5.41
N ALA A 211 11.45 2.74 5.35
CA ALA A 211 12.19 3.83 4.72
C ALA A 211 13.26 4.47 5.64
N ASP A 212 13.47 3.96 6.86
CA ASP A 212 14.44 4.48 7.84
C ASP A 212 14.20 5.99 8.14
N VAL A 213 12.92 6.38 8.26
CA VAL A 213 12.53 7.74 8.62
C VAL A 213 12.91 8.00 10.07
N SER A 214 13.57 9.13 10.32
CA SER A 214 13.95 9.52 11.67
C SER A 214 12.74 9.98 12.49
N ILE A 215 12.76 9.73 13.80
CA ILE A 215 11.76 10.25 14.74
C ILE A 215 11.61 11.77 14.61
N SER A 216 12.73 12.49 14.43
CA SER A 216 12.72 13.94 14.23
C SER A 216 11.89 14.34 13.02
N LYS A 217 11.94 13.58 11.91
CA LYS A 217 11.13 13.88 10.71
C LYS A 217 9.65 13.62 10.93
N VAL A 218 9.28 12.59 11.70
CA VAL A 218 7.87 12.34 12.09
C VAL A 218 7.33 13.51 12.94
N VAL A 219 8.13 14.00 13.89
CA VAL A 219 7.78 15.17 14.70
C VAL A 219 7.63 16.42 13.83
N GLU A 220 8.55 16.64 12.89
CA GLU A 220 8.48 17.75 11.94
C GLU A 220 7.17 17.72 11.12
N ILE A 221 6.81 16.57 10.55
CA ILE A 221 5.55 16.37 9.82
C ILE A 221 4.34 16.72 10.70
N HIS A 222 4.34 16.29 11.97
CA HIS A 222 3.27 16.61 12.91
C HIS A 222 3.18 18.12 13.15
N MET A 223 4.30 18.80 13.40
CA MET A 223 4.33 20.25 13.63
C MET A 223 3.83 21.04 12.40
N GLU A 224 4.27 20.67 11.19
CA GLU A 224 3.79 21.30 9.96
C GLU A 224 2.27 21.15 9.78
N LEU A 225 1.71 19.98 10.15
CA LEU A 225 0.27 19.76 10.09
C LEU A 225 -0.48 20.55 11.14
N MET A 226 0.05 20.68 12.36
CA MET A 226 -0.53 21.54 13.41
C MET A 226 -0.57 23.00 12.96
N ASP A 227 0.52 23.51 12.36
CA ASP A 227 0.57 24.88 11.83
C ASP A 227 -0.47 25.10 10.73
N ASN A 228 -0.67 24.11 9.85
CA ASN A 228 -1.67 24.18 8.79
C ASN A 228 -3.10 24.14 9.35
N PHE A 229 -3.37 23.31 10.37
CA PHE A 229 -4.67 23.28 11.03
C PHE A 229 -4.94 24.56 11.83
N SER A 230 -3.93 25.13 12.49
CA SER A 230 -4.00 26.42 13.19
C SER A 230 -4.45 27.53 12.22
N LYS A 231 -3.76 27.67 11.08
CA LYS A 231 -4.16 28.62 10.02
C LYS A 231 -5.59 28.42 9.57
N GLN A 232 -6.02 27.17 9.37
CA GLN A 232 -7.38 26.86 8.95
C GLN A 232 -8.42 27.23 10.02
N LEU A 233 -8.19 26.86 11.28
CA LEU A 233 -9.09 27.17 12.40
C LEU A 233 -9.23 28.67 12.62
N ASN A 234 -8.13 29.43 12.48
CA ASN A 234 -8.17 30.90 12.55
C ASN A 234 -9.04 31.51 11.45
N MET A 235 -8.94 31.01 10.21
CA MET A 235 -9.80 31.46 9.11
C MET A 235 -11.27 31.11 9.33
N GLU A 236 -11.55 29.99 10.01
CA GLU A 236 -12.90 29.56 10.39
C GLU A 236 -13.42 30.23 11.68
N GLY A 237 -12.60 31.05 12.36
CA GLY A 237 -12.95 31.69 13.64
C GLY A 237 -13.07 30.72 14.82
N ARG A 238 -12.37 29.58 14.77
CA ARG A 238 -12.38 28.51 15.79
C ARG A 238 -11.14 28.59 16.68
N SER A 239 -11.26 28.08 17.91
CA SER A 239 -10.13 27.99 18.85
C SER A 239 -9.12 26.93 18.40
N GLU A 240 -7.83 27.24 18.54
CA GLU A 240 -6.72 26.34 18.27
C GLU A 240 -6.36 25.43 19.44
N GLU A 241 -7.00 25.58 20.60
CA GLU A 241 -6.70 24.79 21.80
C GLU A 241 -6.83 23.28 21.56
N ILE A 242 -7.73 22.87 20.67
CA ILE A 242 -7.93 21.47 20.26
C ILE A 242 -6.66 20.85 19.65
N LEU A 243 -5.75 21.66 19.11
CA LEU A 243 -4.51 21.14 18.52
C LEU A 243 -3.56 20.56 19.56
N LEU A 244 -3.67 20.98 20.81
CA LEU A 244 -2.89 20.43 21.92
C LEU A 244 -3.22 18.95 22.17
N ASP A 245 -4.46 18.54 21.91
CA ASP A 245 -4.91 17.17 22.12
C ASP A 245 -4.26 16.20 21.13
N TYR A 246 -3.89 16.67 19.93
CA TYR A 246 -3.15 15.86 18.95
C TYR A 246 -1.71 15.53 19.36
N ARG A 247 -1.21 16.07 20.48
CA ARG A 247 0.02 15.56 21.11
C ARG A 247 -0.12 14.10 21.51
N LEU A 248 -1.33 13.65 21.88
CA LEU A 248 -1.62 12.24 22.14
C LEU A 248 -1.42 11.40 20.89
N THR A 249 -1.89 11.89 19.73
CA THR A 249 -1.66 11.24 18.43
C THR A 249 -0.18 11.08 18.11
N LEU A 250 0.63 12.12 18.36
CA LEU A 250 2.07 12.05 18.15
C LEU A 250 2.72 11.00 19.06
N ILE A 251 2.37 10.98 20.35
CA ILE A 251 2.89 10.00 21.32
C ILE A 251 2.56 8.58 20.86
N ASP A 252 1.33 8.35 20.41
CA ASP A 252 0.85 7.04 20.01
C ASP A 252 1.58 6.51 18.76
N VAL A 253 1.70 7.34 17.72
CA VAL A 253 2.45 6.99 16.50
C VAL A 253 3.92 6.72 16.81
N LEU A 254 4.56 7.54 17.65
CA LEU A 254 5.95 7.32 18.04
C LEU A 254 6.12 6.07 18.90
N ALA A 255 5.15 5.72 19.75
CA ALA A 255 5.18 4.50 20.54
C ALA A 255 5.13 3.25 19.63
N HIS A 256 4.25 3.25 18.62
CA HIS A 256 4.17 2.18 17.63
C HIS A 256 5.46 2.05 16.81
N LEU A 257 6.04 3.17 16.36
CA LEU A 257 7.32 3.16 15.65
C LEU A 257 8.48 2.65 16.52
N CYS A 258 8.55 3.08 17.77
CA CYS A 258 9.53 2.58 18.73
C CYS A 258 9.37 1.08 18.98
N GLU A 259 8.14 0.57 19.09
CA GLU A 259 7.88 -0.85 19.26
C GLU A 259 8.33 -1.67 18.04
N MET A 260 8.14 -1.15 16.82
CA MET A 260 8.67 -1.75 15.59
C MET A 260 10.20 -1.84 15.62
N TYR A 261 10.88 -0.75 15.97
CA TYR A 261 12.35 -0.78 16.15
C TYR A 261 12.77 -1.78 17.22
N ARG A 262 12.05 -1.84 18.36
CA ARG A 262 12.34 -2.79 19.45
C ARG A 262 12.23 -4.24 18.99
N ARG A 263 11.21 -4.59 18.22
CA ARG A 263 10.98 -5.95 17.69
C ARG A 263 11.97 -6.34 16.59
N SER A 264 12.50 -5.36 15.87
CA SER A 264 13.48 -5.59 14.80
C SER A 264 14.86 -6.01 15.29
N ILE A 265 15.18 -5.82 16.58
CA ILE A 265 16.48 -6.17 17.16
C ILE A 265 16.52 -7.67 17.46
N PRO A 266 17.51 -8.42 16.94
CA PRO A 266 17.72 -9.82 17.30
C PRO A 266 17.83 -10.03 18.80
N ARG A 267 16.98 -10.90 19.35
CA ARG A 267 17.20 -11.43 20.70
C ARG A 267 18.29 -12.49 20.55
N GLU A 268 19.42 -12.29 21.24
CA GLU A 268 20.42 -13.34 21.40
C GLU A 268 19.70 -14.58 21.98
N ALA A 269 19.81 -15.70 21.27
CA ALA A 269 19.27 -16.99 21.68
C ALA A 269 20.19 -17.66 22.71
#